data_AF-A0A423Y317-F1
#
_entry.id   AF-A0A423Y317-F1
#
_cell.length_a   1.000
_cell.length_b   1.000
_cell.length_c   1.000
_cell.angle_alpha   90.00
_cell.angle_beta   90.00
_cell.angle_gamma   90.00
#
_symmetry.space_group_name_H-M   'P 1'
#
loop_
_entity.id
_entity.type
_entity.pdbx_description
1 polymer ?
#
loop_
_entity_poly.entity_id
_entity_poly.type
_entity_poly.pdbx_seq_one_letter_code
_entity_poly.pdbx_strand_id
1 'polypeptide(L)'
;MFPSVAVEEMKIKDNELFSLIVYEAVEPINATCIGQIPDLNNLNSEEALKAKMFQDFFKHEFMRDVGSGTEYLYRISESIAKDYFDLPTEVQDAWSYPSVAQKGQVNVCFRKVKKRKIKLIGVQITTVTQEDGHYLFHPKIIATPASDGLNLSYYAIGSETQKNIFPEILYQKT
;
A
#
# COMPACT_ATOMS: atom_id res chain seq x y z
N MET A 1 -5.17 9.92 -1.69
CA MET A 1 -5.24 8.45 -1.52
C MET A 1 -6.33 8.19 -0.50
N PHE A 2 -7.25 7.25 -0.76
CA PHE A 2 -8.33 6.92 0.18
C PHE A 2 -7.82 5.83 1.13
N PRO A 3 -7.67 6.09 2.44
CA PRO A 3 -7.15 5.11 3.38
C PRO A 3 -8.03 3.85 3.51
N SER A 4 -9.29 3.94 3.08
CA SER A 4 -10.22 2.79 3.00
C SER A 4 -9.68 1.64 2.15
N VAL A 5 -8.95 1.93 1.07
CA VAL A 5 -8.37 0.87 0.21
C VAL A 5 -7.41 -0.01 1.01
N ALA A 6 -6.55 0.60 1.84
CA ALA A 6 -5.61 -0.14 2.67
C ALA A 6 -6.34 -0.99 3.74
N VAL A 7 -7.47 -0.50 4.26
CA VAL A 7 -8.32 -1.21 5.22
C VAL A 7 -8.96 -2.45 4.57
N GLU A 8 -9.48 -2.29 3.35
CA GLU A 8 -10.08 -3.39 2.57
C GLU A 8 -9.04 -4.44 2.17
N GLU A 9 -7.89 -4.02 1.65
CA GLU A 9 -6.77 -4.92 1.26
C GLU A 9 -6.29 -5.77 2.44
N MET A 10 -6.21 -5.16 3.63
CA MET A 10 -5.78 -5.84 4.85
C MET A 10 -6.92 -6.61 5.55
N LYS A 11 -8.15 -6.54 5.03
CA LYS A 11 -9.36 -7.16 5.62
C LYS A 11 -9.54 -6.82 7.11
N ILE A 12 -9.25 -5.57 7.49
CA ILE A 12 -9.36 -5.09 8.87
C ILE A 12 -10.82 -5.16 9.33
N LYS A 13 -11.06 -5.69 10.52
CA LYS A 13 -12.40 -5.81 11.10
C LYS A 13 -12.81 -4.55 11.87
N ASP A 14 -14.12 -4.39 12.05
CA ASP A 14 -14.66 -3.34 12.92
C ASP A 14 -14.02 -3.38 14.31
N ASN A 15 -13.61 -2.22 14.78
CA ASN A 15 -12.93 -2.00 16.06
C ASN A 15 -11.58 -2.72 16.23
N GLU A 16 -11.05 -3.37 15.20
CA GLU A 16 -9.70 -3.92 15.21
C GLU A 16 -8.68 -2.78 15.23
N LEU A 17 -7.67 -2.91 16.11
CA LEU A 17 -6.62 -1.90 16.24
C LEU A 17 -5.56 -2.11 15.17
N PHE A 18 -5.26 -1.05 14.42
CA PHE A 18 -4.21 -1.07 13.42
C PHE A 18 -3.44 0.25 13.35
N SER A 19 -2.30 0.21 12.67
CA SER A 19 -1.46 1.37 12.39
C SER A 19 -1.64 1.79 10.94
N LEU A 20 -2.24 2.95 10.70
CA LEU A 20 -2.26 3.59 9.40
C LEU A 20 -0.99 4.44 9.25
N ILE A 21 -0.07 4.00 8.39
CA ILE A 21 1.24 4.63 8.22
C ILE A 21 1.24 5.50 6.97
N VAL A 22 1.62 6.76 7.11
CA VAL A 22 1.67 7.72 6.01
C VAL A 22 3.11 8.05 5.65
N TYR A 23 3.45 7.85 4.39
CA TYR A 23 4.75 8.17 3.82
C TYR A 23 4.63 9.24 2.73
N GLU A 24 5.70 10.00 2.55
CA GLU A 24 5.90 10.92 1.45
C GLU A 24 7.07 10.43 0.58
N ALA A 25 6.90 10.42 -0.74
CA ALA A 25 8.00 10.21 -1.67
C ALA A 25 8.83 11.49 -1.77
N VAL A 26 10.11 11.41 -1.39
CA VAL A 26 11.05 12.55 -1.47
C VAL A 26 11.90 12.52 -2.75
N GLU A 27 11.89 11.40 -3.46
CA GLU A 27 12.49 11.20 -4.78
C GLU A 27 11.54 10.31 -5.62
N PRO A 28 11.66 10.30 -6.96
CA PRO A 28 10.91 9.39 -7.81
C PRO A 28 11.15 7.92 -7.45
N ILE A 29 10.05 7.17 -7.28
CA ILE A 29 10.06 5.73 -6.99
C ILE A 29 10.01 4.94 -8.30
N ASN A 30 11.03 4.13 -8.55
CA ASN A 30 11.06 3.21 -9.68
C ASN A 30 10.44 1.89 -9.25
N ALA A 31 9.19 1.66 -9.66
CA ALA A 31 8.46 0.43 -9.38
C ALA A 31 8.20 -0.35 -10.66
N THR A 32 8.50 -1.65 -10.64
CA THR A 32 8.08 -2.56 -11.71
C THR A 32 6.59 -2.86 -11.55
N CYS A 33 5.81 -2.53 -12.57
CA CYS A 33 4.36 -2.76 -12.59
C CYS A 33 4.04 -4.18 -13.08
N ILE A 34 3.61 -5.04 -12.16
CA ILE A 34 3.21 -6.42 -12.45
C ILE A 34 1.70 -6.43 -12.73
N GLY A 35 1.25 -7.08 -13.82
CA GLY A 35 -0.17 -7.18 -14.16
C GLY A 35 -0.79 -5.89 -14.71
N GLN A 36 0.04 -4.95 -15.18
CA GLN A 36 -0.39 -3.78 -15.93
C GLN A 36 -0.03 -3.92 -17.41
N ILE A 37 -0.91 -3.45 -18.29
CA ILE A 37 -0.66 -3.49 -19.74
C ILE A 37 0.52 -2.57 -20.07
N PRO A 38 1.64 -3.10 -20.59
CA PRO A 38 2.78 -2.28 -20.97
C PRO A 38 2.46 -1.48 -22.25
N ASP A 39 3.34 -0.56 -22.62
CA ASP A 39 3.28 0.04 -23.95
C ASP A 39 3.47 -1.04 -25.02
N LEU A 40 2.46 -1.22 -25.88
CA LEU A 40 2.44 -2.21 -26.95
C LEU A 40 2.79 -1.62 -28.32
N ASN A 41 3.13 -0.32 -28.40
CA ASN A 41 3.27 0.41 -29.67
C ASN A 41 4.31 -0.18 -30.64
N ASN A 42 5.29 -0.93 -30.12
CA ASN A 42 6.36 -1.55 -30.93
C ASN A 42 6.18 -3.07 -31.14
N LEU A 43 5.04 -3.64 -30.73
CA LEU A 43 4.77 -5.07 -30.86
C LEU A 43 3.87 -5.35 -32.05
N ASN A 44 4.11 -6.47 -32.74
CA ASN A 44 3.16 -6.97 -33.72
C ASN A 44 1.91 -7.56 -33.02
N SER A 45 0.86 -7.86 -33.78
CA SER A 45 -0.41 -8.34 -33.23
C SER A 45 -0.29 -9.63 -32.40
N GLU A 46 0.60 -10.54 -32.78
CA GLU A 46 0.81 -11.79 -32.04
C GLU A 46 1.57 -11.54 -30.72
N GLU A 47 2.60 -10.70 -30.76
CA GLU A 47 3.36 -10.29 -29.57
C GLU A 47 2.49 -9.51 -28.58
N ALA A 48 1.67 -8.58 -29.08
CA ALA A 48 0.73 -7.81 -28.27
C ALA A 48 -0.31 -8.73 -27.60
N LEU A 49 -0.80 -9.75 -28.32
CA LEU A 49 -1.70 -10.74 -27.76
C LEU A 49 -1.03 -11.55 -26.65
N LYS A 50 0.19 -12.05 -26.87
CA LYS A 50 0.97 -12.78 -25.85
C LYS A 50 1.22 -11.92 -24.62
N ALA A 51 1.65 -10.67 -24.82
CA ALA A 51 1.87 -9.72 -23.73
C ALA A 51 0.60 -9.53 -22.90
N LYS A 52 -0.56 -9.34 -23.56
CA LYS A 52 -1.85 -9.24 -22.88
C LYS A 52 -2.18 -10.50 -22.07
N MET A 53 -1.98 -11.69 -22.63
CA MET A 53 -2.23 -12.95 -21.93
C MET A 53 -1.39 -13.08 -20.65
N PHE A 54 -0.11 -12.69 -20.69
CA PHE A 54 0.73 -12.66 -19.50
C PHE A 54 0.23 -11.66 -18.46
N GLN A 55 -0.16 -10.46 -18.88
CA GLN A 55 -0.69 -9.46 -17.94
C GLN A 55 -2.00 -9.89 -17.31
N ASP A 56 -2.89 -10.52 -18.07
CA ASP A 56 -4.15 -11.07 -17.54
C ASP A 56 -3.87 -12.20 -16.53
N PHE A 57 -2.91 -13.08 -16.81
CA PHE A 57 -2.44 -14.10 -15.86
C PHE A 57 -1.90 -13.47 -14.58
N PHE A 58 -0.96 -12.51 -14.67
CA PHE A 58 -0.41 -11.86 -13.49
C PHE A 58 -1.48 -11.13 -12.69
N LYS A 59 -2.35 -10.38 -13.36
CA LYS A 59 -3.45 -9.70 -12.71
C LYS A 59 -4.35 -10.68 -11.95
N HIS A 60 -4.65 -11.83 -12.54
CA HIS A 60 -5.44 -12.86 -11.88
C HIS A 60 -4.75 -13.39 -10.61
N GLU A 61 -3.45 -13.72 -10.67
CA GLU A 61 -2.72 -14.23 -9.51
C GLU A 61 -2.57 -13.19 -8.38
N PHE A 62 -2.37 -11.91 -8.71
CA PHE A 62 -2.26 -10.85 -7.71
C PHE A 62 -3.62 -10.38 -7.15
N MET A 63 -4.71 -10.53 -7.91
CA MET A 63 -6.06 -10.18 -7.47
C MET A 63 -6.84 -11.34 -6.86
N ARG A 64 -6.22 -12.51 -6.73
CA ARG A 64 -6.89 -13.70 -6.20
C ARG A 64 -7.25 -13.49 -4.73
N ASP A 65 -8.54 -13.52 -4.43
CA ASP A 65 -8.99 -13.62 -3.05
C ASP A 65 -8.73 -15.04 -2.55
N VAL A 66 -7.86 -15.18 -1.55
CA VAL A 66 -7.59 -16.47 -0.91
C VAL A 66 -8.34 -16.50 0.41
N GLY A 67 -9.08 -17.60 0.61
CA GLY A 67 -9.80 -17.84 1.86
C GLY A 67 -8.85 -18.13 3.01
N SER A 68 -9.36 -17.99 4.23
CA SER A 68 -8.60 -18.33 5.43
C SER A 68 -8.16 -19.80 5.41
N GLY A 69 -6.90 -20.08 5.75
CA GLY A 69 -6.30 -21.40 5.70
C GLY A 69 -5.72 -21.80 4.33
N THR A 70 -5.83 -20.92 3.32
CA THR A 70 -5.25 -21.13 1.98
C THR A 70 -4.25 -20.05 1.58
N GLU A 71 -3.71 -19.31 2.55
CA GLU A 71 -2.78 -18.19 2.34
C GLU A 71 -1.48 -18.63 1.65
N TYR A 72 -1.14 -19.93 1.70
CA TYR A 72 -0.02 -20.49 0.94
C TYR A 72 -0.16 -20.27 -0.58
N LEU A 73 -1.37 -20.00 -1.09
CA LEU A 73 -1.59 -19.66 -2.49
C LEU A 73 -0.96 -18.31 -2.86
N TYR A 74 -0.77 -17.39 -1.90
CA TYR A 74 -0.02 -16.15 -2.13
C TYR A 74 1.47 -16.38 -2.40
N ARG A 75 2.00 -17.59 -2.16
CA ARG A 75 3.38 -17.93 -2.52
C ARG A 75 3.62 -17.82 -4.03
N ILE A 76 2.59 -18.03 -4.85
CA ILE A 76 2.72 -17.88 -6.31
C ILE A 76 3.00 -16.41 -6.65
N SER A 77 2.19 -15.48 -6.14
CA SER A 77 2.36 -14.04 -6.38
C SER A 77 3.69 -13.53 -5.79
N GLU A 78 4.10 -14.06 -4.64
CA GLU A 78 5.41 -13.80 -4.05
C GLU A 78 6.56 -14.28 -4.95
N SER A 79 6.52 -15.52 -5.45
CA SER A 79 7.50 -16.06 -6.39
C SER A 79 7.53 -15.29 -7.70
N ILE A 80 6.37 -14.91 -8.25
CA ILE A 80 6.33 -14.07 -9.45
C ILE A 80 7.11 -12.78 -9.19
N ALA A 81 6.84 -12.07 -8.10
CA ALA A 81 7.51 -10.81 -7.79
C ALA A 81 9.03 -10.99 -7.58
N LYS A 82 9.43 -12.01 -6.81
CA LYS A 82 10.82 -12.19 -6.34
C LYS A 82 11.73 -12.98 -7.29
N ASP A 83 11.17 -13.89 -8.09
CA ASP A 83 11.96 -14.76 -8.96
C ASP A 83 12.00 -14.26 -10.41
N TYR A 84 10.99 -13.48 -10.84
CA TYR A 84 10.84 -13.03 -12.23
C TYR A 84 10.88 -11.52 -12.42
N PHE A 85 10.47 -10.75 -11.42
CA PHE A 85 10.42 -9.28 -11.49
C PHE A 85 11.37 -8.60 -10.51
N ASP A 86 12.29 -9.36 -9.90
CA ASP A 86 13.31 -8.84 -8.99
C ASP A 86 14.54 -8.35 -9.79
N LEU A 87 14.55 -7.07 -10.13
CA LEU A 87 15.68 -6.39 -10.77
C LEU A 87 16.73 -5.92 -9.74
N PRO A 88 17.95 -5.54 -10.17
CA PRO A 88 18.96 -5.01 -9.27
C PRO A 88 18.50 -3.76 -8.50
N THR A 89 18.95 -3.62 -7.26
CA THR A 89 18.53 -2.53 -6.35
C THR A 89 18.95 -1.13 -6.80
N GLU A 90 19.88 -1.04 -7.75
CA GLU A 90 20.33 0.20 -8.38
C GLU A 90 19.27 0.82 -9.30
N VAL A 91 18.34 0.00 -9.82
CA VAL A 91 17.34 0.41 -10.81
C VAL A 91 15.90 0.25 -10.34
N GLN A 92 15.65 -0.56 -9.30
CA GLN A 92 14.31 -0.85 -8.79
C GLN A 92 14.21 -0.61 -7.28
N ASP A 93 13.23 0.21 -6.88
CA ASP A 93 12.92 0.52 -5.48
C ASP A 93 11.78 -0.36 -4.92
N ALA A 94 10.86 -0.78 -5.80
CA ALA A 94 9.62 -1.43 -5.41
C ALA A 94 9.02 -2.31 -6.53
N TRP A 95 7.98 -3.05 -6.16
CA TRP A 95 7.00 -3.62 -7.10
C TRP A 95 5.67 -2.93 -6.90
N SER A 96 4.92 -2.76 -7.98
CA SER A 96 3.51 -2.40 -7.91
C SER A 96 2.66 -3.48 -8.57
N TYR A 97 1.46 -3.70 -8.04
CA TYR A 97 0.51 -4.69 -8.54
C TYR A 97 -0.93 -4.20 -8.35
N PRO A 98 -1.89 -4.65 -9.18
CA PRO A 98 -3.29 -4.28 -9.08
C PRO A 98 -3.85 -4.47 -7.68
N SER A 99 -4.63 -3.51 -7.22
CA SER A 99 -5.42 -3.61 -5.99
C SER A 99 -6.60 -4.58 -6.21
N VAL A 100 -6.83 -5.45 -5.22
CA VAL A 100 -8.00 -6.33 -5.15
C VAL A 100 -9.22 -5.54 -4.69
N ALA A 101 -9.01 -4.59 -3.77
CA ALA A 101 -10.04 -3.74 -3.19
C ALA A 101 -10.61 -2.72 -4.20
N GLN A 102 -9.75 -2.06 -4.98
CA GLN A 102 -10.18 -1.01 -5.89
C GLN A 102 -9.61 -1.13 -7.31
N LYS A 103 -10.50 -1.37 -8.28
CA LYS A 103 -10.16 -1.45 -9.70
C LYS A 103 -9.50 -0.16 -10.18
N GLY A 104 -8.35 -0.30 -10.84
CA GLY A 104 -7.56 0.81 -11.39
C GLY A 104 -6.56 1.42 -10.41
N GLN A 105 -6.59 1.01 -9.14
CA GLN A 105 -5.53 1.33 -8.19
C GLN A 105 -4.47 0.23 -8.11
N VAL A 106 -3.34 0.55 -7.50
CA VAL A 106 -2.23 -0.38 -7.28
C VAL A 106 -1.76 -0.34 -5.84
N ASN A 107 -1.33 -1.51 -5.37
CA ASN A 107 -0.51 -1.65 -4.19
C ASN A 107 0.97 -1.47 -4.56
N VAL A 108 1.78 -0.99 -3.62
CA VAL A 108 3.23 -0.83 -3.80
C VAL A 108 3.96 -1.53 -2.66
N CYS A 109 4.82 -2.49 -3.01
CA CYS A 109 5.68 -3.20 -2.08
C CYS A 109 7.11 -2.69 -2.23
N PHE A 110 7.59 -1.95 -1.22
CA PHE A 110 8.95 -1.42 -1.21
C PHE A 110 9.97 -2.46 -0.79
N ARG A 111 11.14 -2.46 -1.44
CA ARG A 111 12.28 -3.24 -0.99
C ARG A 111 12.92 -2.63 0.24
N LYS A 112 13.54 -3.49 1.05
CA LYS A 112 14.41 -3.05 2.13
C LYS A 112 15.77 -2.61 1.55
N VAL A 113 15.87 -1.34 1.17
CA VAL A 113 17.10 -0.74 0.63
C VAL A 113 17.78 0.18 1.65
N LYS A 114 19.09 0.38 1.48
CA LYS A 114 19.89 1.30 2.32
C LYS A 114 19.50 2.77 2.13
N LYS A 115 19.23 3.19 0.90
CA LYS A 115 18.77 4.54 0.56
C LYS A 115 17.25 4.53 0.47
N ARG A 116 16.54 5.16 1.40
CA ARG A 116 15.08 5.30 1.35
C ARG A 116 14.71 6.56 0.56
N LYS A 117 13.89 6.39 -0.47
CA LYS A 117 13.26 7.49 -1.23
C LYS A 117 11.90 7.91 -0.66
N ILE A 118 11.53 7.34 0.48
CA ILE A 118 10.31 7.64 1.22
C ILE A 118 10.65 8.13 2.62
N LYS A 119 9.88 9.10 3.08
CA LYS A 119 9.97 9.69 4.41
C LYS A 119 8.71 9.35 5.19
N LEU A 120 8.85 8.88 6.42
CA LEU A 120 7.72 8.70 7.33
C LEU A 120 7.19 10.06 7.75
N ILE A 121 5.92 10.33 7.47
CA ILE A 121 5.22 11.55 7.87
C ILE A 121 4.59 11.37 9.26
N GLY A 122 3.90 10.24 9.44
CA GLY A 122 3.31 9.89 10.73
C GLY A 122 2.56 8.57 10.68
N VAL A 123 2.11 8.15 11.84
CA VAL A 123 1.30 6.94 12.05
C VAL A 123 0.06 7.34 12.83
N GLN A 124 -1.10 6.86 12.39
CA GLN A 124 -2.34 6.92 13.15
C GLN A 124 -2.60 5.53 13.73
N ILE A 125 -2.52 5.40 15.06
CA ILE A 125 -3.00 4.20 15.75
C ILE A 125 -4.51 4.38 15.90
N THR A 126 -5.27 3.54 15.22
CA THR A 126 -6.69 3.79 14.96
C THR A 126 -7.49 2.49 14.92
N THR A 127 -8.80 2.63 14.96
CA THR A 127 -9.77 1.59 14.61
C THR A 127 -10.69 2.11 13.52
N VAL A 128 -11.49 1.24 12.91
CA VAL A 128 -12.54 1.63 11.96
C VAL A 128 -13.88 1.02 12.33
N THR A 129 -14.96 1.65 11.89
CA THR A 129 -16.30 1.06 11.81
C THR A 129 -16.84 1.23 10.39
N GLN A 130 -17.51 0.21 9.88
CA GLN A 130 -18.19 0.31 8.59
C GLN A 130 -19.61 0.88 8.76
N GLU A 131 -19.91 1.97 8.05
CA GLU A 131 -21.20 2.66 8.07
C GLU A 131 -21.60 3.02 6.62
N ASP A 132 -22.77 2.57 6.16
CA ASP A 132 -23.32 2.85 4.82
C ASP A 132 -22.34 2.61 3.65
N GLY A 133 -21.51 1.57 3.76
CA GLY A 133 -20.51 1.22 2.73
C GLY A 133 -19.25 2.10 2.76
N HIS A 134 -19.08 2.91 3.80
CA HIS A 134 -17.89 3.71 4.06
C HIS A 134 -17.20 3.30 5.36
N TYR A 135 -15.92 3.64 5.50
CA TYR A 135 -15.18 3.44 6.74
C TYR A 135 -15.08 4.74 7.53
N LEU A 136 -15.60 4.73 8.74
CA LEU A 136 -15.37 5.77 9.73
C LEU A 136 -14.12 5.41 10.54
N PHE A 137 -13.11 6.27 10.49
CA PHE A 137 -11.87 6.09 11.23
C PHE A 137 -11.99 6.71 12.62
N HIS A 138 -11.47 6.00 13.62
CA HIS A 138 -11.45 6.43 15.02
C HIS A 138 -10.01 6.53 15.54
N PRO A 139 -9.24 7.57 15.14
CA PRO A 139 -7.88 7.74 15.61
C PRO A 139 -7.82 7.79 17.14
N LYS A 140 -6.87 7.07 17.72
CA LYS A 140 -6.65 7.03 19.17
C LYS A 140 -5.39 7.77 19.56
N ILE A 141 -4.32 7.56 18.80
CA ILE A 141 -2.99 8.14 19.07
C ILE A 141 -2.32 8.46 17.72
N ILE A 142 -1.59 9.57 17.68
CA ILE A 142 -0.67 9.90 16.58
C ILE A 142 0.75 9.59 16.99
N ALA A 143 1.54 8.97 16.12
CA ALA A 143 2.96 8.81 16.30
C ALA A 143 3.75 9.47 15.16
N THR A 144 4.85 10.14 15.48
CA THR A 144 5.75 10.78 14.50
C THR A 144 7.17 10.32 14.71
N PRO A 145 8.05 10.40 13.69
CA PRO A 145 9.48 10.22 13.90
C PRO A 145 9.98 11.15 15.01
N ALA A 146 10.70 10.62 15.98
CA ALA A 146 11.41 11.41 16.98
C ALA A 146 12.63 12.10 16.35
N SER A 147 13.18 13.08 17.04
CA SER A 147 14.37 13.83 16.59
C SER A 147 15.62 12.96 16.42
N ASP A 148 15.67 11.80 17.07
CA ASP A 148 16.76 10.83 16.93
C ASP A 148 16.66 9.96 15.64
N GLY A 149 15.55 10.05 14.91
CA GLY A 149 15.31 9.29 13.68
C GLY A 149 15.14 7.77 13.86
N LEU A 150 15.13 7.27 15.09
CA LEU A 150 15.03 5.83 15.42
C LEU A 150 13.76 5.51 16.18
N ASN A 151 13.27 6.45 16.99
CA ASN A 151 12.11 6.27 17.85
C ASN A 151 10.88 7.00 17.29
N LEU A 152 9.73 6.69 17.90
CA LEU A 152 8.49 7.40 17.67
C LEU A 152 8.12 8.23 18.90
N SER A 153 7.66 9.45 18.65
CA SER A 153 7.01 10.30 19.66
C SER A 153 5.50 10.18 19.50
N TYR A 154 4.78 10.04 20.61
CA TYR A 154 3.34 9.78 20.63
C TYR A 154 2.57 10.98 21.17
N TYR A 155 1.44 11.27 20.52
CA TYR A 155 0.62 12.44 20.80
C TYR A 155 -0.86 12.06 20.84
N ALA A 156 -1.59 12.66 21.77
CA ALA A 156 -3.04 12.54 21.83
C ALA A 156 -3.72 13.25 20.65
N ILE A 157 -4.93 12.81 20.31
CA ILE A 157 -5.79 13.50 19.35
C ILE A 157 -6.14 14.90 19.87
N GLY A 158 -6.16 15.90 18.99
CA GLY A 158 -6.35 17.31 19.33
C GLY A 158 -5.08 18.06 19.71
N SER A 159 -3.93 17.38 19.80
CA SER A 159 -2.62 18.03 19.97
C SER A 159 -2.25 18.91 18.77
N GLU A 160 -1.37 19.89 19.00
CA GLU A 160 -0.85 20.75 17.92
C GLU A 160 -0.11 19.93 16.85
N THR A 161 0.66 18.92 17.27
CA THR A 161 1.33 17.99 16.35
C THR A 161 0.32 17.25 15.44
N GLN A 162 -0.77 16.73 16.01
CA GLN A 162 -1.81 16.08 15.19
C GLN A 162 -2.42 17.06 14.19
N LYS A 163 -2.77 18.27 14.62
CA LYS A 163 -3.38 19.29 13.73
C LYS A 163 -2.47 19.70 12.58
N ASN A 164 -1.16 19.72 12.82
CA ASN A 164 -0.18 20.09 11.80
C ASN A 164 0.03 18.98 10.76
N ILE A 165 0.05 17.71 11.19
CA ILE A 165 0.41 16.57 10.31
C ILE A 165 -0.82 15.91 9.69
N PHE A 166 -1.92 15.84 10.43
CA PHE A 166 -3.19 15.22 10.03
C PHE A 166 -4.35 16.19 10.32
N PRO A 167 -4.41 17.36 9.65
CA PRO A 167 -5.45 18.38 9.87
C PRO A 167 -6.87 17.88 9.60
N GLU A 168 -7.01 16.83 8.79
CA GLU A 168 -8.29 16.20 8.46
C GLU A 168 -8.95 15.46 9.64
N ILE A 169 -8.20 15.15 10.71
CA ILE A 169 -8.77 14.55 11.93
C ILE A 169 -9.45 15.65 12.74
N LEU A 170 -10.78 15.70 12.63
CA LEU A 170 -11.62 16.63 13.36
C LEU A 170 -11.87 16.10 14.77
N TYR A 171 -11.28 16.75 15.78
CA TYR A 171 -11.54 16.44 17.18
C TYR A 171 -12.66 17.32 17.73
N GLN A 172 -13.82 16.74 18.03
CA GLN A 172 -14.84 17.38 18.84
C GLN A 172 -14.61 16.99 20.30
N LYS A 173 -14.34 17.98 21.16
CA LYS A 173 -14.39 17.76 22.62
C LYS A 173 -15.84 17.49 23.00
N THR A 174 -16.17 16.23 23.26
CA THR A 174 -17.33 15.86 24.07
C THR A 174 -17.10 16.19 25.53
#